data_AF-Z4WUT0-F1
#
_entry.id   AF-Z4WUT0-F1
#
_cell.length_a   1.000
_cell.length_b   1.000
_cell.length_c   1.000
_cell.angle_alpha   90.00
_cell.angle_beta   90.00
_cell.angle_gamma   90.00
#
_symmetry.space_group_name_H-M   'P 1'
#
loop_
_entity.id
_entity.type
_entity.pdbx_description
1 polymer ?
#
loop_
_entity_poly.entity_id
_entity_poly.type
_entity_poly.pdbx_seq_one_letter_code
_entity_poly.pdbx_strand_id
1 'polypeptide(L)'
;MSEIASLVKQLAGRGVSTLKFSEVTSVDRATRTIDCQPLDESAPILGCTLQADGEGTQGLTLFPKVGSLVIVGLVDGGEAGVTLLSDELDALELQIGDQRIEVTKDGITLNEGKLGGLINIADLTSKLNTLERDLNALKQALSSWTPVPQDGGVALKASVASWAGQQLQLSQRRDYEDTKVKH
;
A
#
# COMPACT_ATOMS: atom_id res chain seq x y z
N MET A 1 33.86 38.20 -15.99
CA MET A 1 34.49 36.96 -16.52
C MET A 1 33.58 35.73 -16.46
N SER A 2 32.63 35.61 -15.52
CA SER A 2 31.69 34.48 -15.47
C SER A 2 30.65 34.49 -16.61
N GLU A 3 30.14 35.66 -17.02
CA GLU A 3 29.14 35.77 -18.10
C GLU A 3 29.69 35.34 -19.45
N ILE A 4 30.90 35.78 -19.83
CA ILE A 4 31.54 35.38 -21.09
C ILE A 4 31.77 33.86 -21.12
N ALA A 5 32.19 33.25 -20.01
CA ALA A 5 32.35 31.80 -19.92
C ALA A 5 31.02 31.05 -20.04
N SER A 6 29.91 31.62 -19.54
CA SER A 6 28.56 31.06 -19.69
C SER A 6 28.05 31.17 -21.13
N LEU A 7 28.21 32.33 -21.76
CA LEU A 7 27.86 32.57 -23.17
C LEU A 7 28.66 31.67 -24.13
N VAL A 8 29.95 31.47 -23.88
CA VAL A 8 30.78 30.57 -24.69
C VAL A 8 30.35 29.10 -24.54
N LYS A 9 29.91 28.67 -23.34
CA LYS A 9 29.36 27.32 -23.15
C LYS A 9 28.03 27.13 -23.91
N GLN A 10 27.15 28.13 -23.89
CA GLN A 10 25.90 28.12 -24.65
C GLN A 10 26.15 28.09 -26.17
N LEU A 11 27.13 28.87 -26.65
CA LEU A 11 27.50 28.91 -28.08
C LEU A 11 28.23 27.64 -28.55
N ALA A 12 28.99 26.97 -27.68
CA ALA A 12 29.75 25.77 -28.02
C ALA A 12 28.92 24.48 -28.06
N GLY A 13 27.60 24.55 -27.82
CA GLY A 13 26.72 23.36 -27.85
C GLY A 13 27.07 22.29 -26.82
N ARG A 14 27.88 22.60 -25.80
CA ARG A 14 28.12 21.69 -24.68
C ARG A 14 26.82 21.57 -23.90
N GLY A 15 26.28 20.35 -23.81
CA GLY A 15 25.00 20.04 -23.20
C GLY A 15 24.94 20.58 -21.78
N VAL A 16 24.27 21.71 -21.60
CA VAL A 16 23.89 22.11 -20.25
C VAL A 16 22.84 21.07 -19.83
N SER A 17 23.02 20.39 -18.69
CA SER A 17 21.94 19.58 -18.14
C SER A 17 20.69 20.43 -18.05
N THR A 18 19.66 20.06 -18.81
CA THR A 18 18.40 20.80 -18.86
C THR A 18 17.33 20.03 -18.10
N LEU A 19 16.50 20.77 -17.37
CA LEU A 19 15.28 20.24 -16.79
C LEU A 19 14.14 20.53 -17.76
N LYS A 20 13.33 19.52 -18.05
CA LYS A 20 12.16 19.62 -18.92
C LYS A 20 10.92 19.20 -18.16
N PHE A 21 9.86 20.00 -18.31
CA PHE A 21 8.52 19.57 -17.97
C PHE A 21 8.01 18.70 -19.12
N SER A 22 7.55 17.50 -18.80
CA SER A 22 7.11 16.53 -19.80
C SER A 22 5.85 15.81 -19.33
N GLU A 23 5.03 15.39 -20.29
CA GLU A 23 3.89 14.51 -20.05
C GLU A 23 4.30 13.05 -20.25
N VAL A 24 3.94 12.16 -19.33
CA VAL A 24 4.26 10.73 -19.40
C VAL A 24 3.44 10.06 -20.49
N THR A 25 4.10 9.43 -21.46
CA THR A 25 3.45 8.72 -22.57
C THR A 25 3.45 7.21 -22.38
N SER A 26 4.43 6.66 -21.66
CA SER A 26 4.53 5.23 -21.34
C SER A 26 5.24 5.01 -20.00
N VAL A 27 4.98 3.87 -19.35
CA VAL A 27 5.66 3.44 -18.12
C VAL A 27 6.00 1.96 -18.24
N ASP A 28 7.28 1.63 -18.14
CA ASP A 28 7.77 0.26 -18.04
C ASP A 28 8.17 -0.04 -16.59
N ARG A 29 7.43 -0.96 -15.96
CA ARG A 29 7.68 -1.38 -14.58
C ARG A 29 8.82 -2.38 -14.43
N ALA A 30 9.15 -3.12 -15.48
CA ALA A 30 10.22 -4.12 -15.46
C ALA A 30 11.59 -3.46 -15.53
N THR A 31 11.73 -2.44 -16.38
CA THR A 31 12.97 -1.64 -16.52
C THR A 31 12.96 -0.35 -15.71
N ARG A 32 11.87 -0.06 -15.00
CA ARG A 32 11.68 1.13 -14.15
C ARG A 32 11.96 2.43 -14.91
N THR A 33 11.42 2.53 -16.12
CA THR A 33 11.60 3.67 -17.02
C THR A 33 10.27 4.24 -17.48
N ILE A 34 10.30 5.49 -17.94
CA ILE A 34 9.19 6.13 -18.63
C ILE A 34 9.62 6.70 -19.97
N ASP A 35 8.69 6.79 -20.90
CA ASP A 35 8.80 7.70 -22.03
C ASP A 35 7.94 8.94 -21.74
N CYS A 36 8.39 10.09 -22.21
CA CYS A 36 7.65 11.32 -22.02
C CYS A 36 7.82 12.30 -23.19
N GLN A 37 6.79 13.12 -23.38
CA GLN A 37 6.77 14.20 -24.36
C GLN A 37 7.01 15.53 -23.64
N PRO A 38 8.12 16.23 -23.91
CA PRO A 38 8.33 17.57 -23.40
C PRO A 38 7.23 18.56 -23.81
N LEU A 39 6.82 19.42 -22.89
CA LEU A 39 5.81 20.46 -23.13
C LEU A 39 6.29 21.58 -24.06
N ASP A 40 7.61 21.70 -24.27
CA ASP A 40 8.23 22.63 -25.21
C ASP A 40 8.21 22.13 -26.66
N GLU A 41 7.45 21.06 -26.94
CA GLU A 41 7.29 20.42 -28.26
C GLU A 41 8.60 19.86 -28.84
N SER A 42 9.64 19.72 -28.03
CA SER A 42 10.87 19.06 -28.45
C SER A 42 10.70 17.54 -28.61
N ALA A 43 11.74 16.88 -29.10
CA ALA A 43 11.71 15.44 -29.33
C ALA A 43 11.32 14.65 -28.05
N PRO A 44 10.54 13.56 -28.19
CA PRO A 44 10.24 12.67 -27.08
C PRO A 44 11.53 12.21 -26.37
N ILE A 45 11.46 12.11 -25.04
CA ILE A 45 12.54 11.55 -24.23
C ILE A 45 12.14 10.12 -23.91
N LEU A 46 12.97 9.17 -24.34
CA LEU A 46 12.70 7.74 -24.20
C LEU A 46 13.54 7.15 -23.08
N GLY A 47 13.00 6.15 -22.37
CA GLY A 47 13.73 5.39 -21.37
C GLY A 47 14.25 6.22 -20.20
N CYS A 48 13.52 7.26 -19.78
CA CYS A 48 13.90 8.05 -18.61
C CYS A 48 13.84 7.17 -17.36
N THR A 49 14.94 7.03 -16.63
CA THR A 49 14.97 6.16 -15.47
C THR A 49 14.21 6.77 -14.29
N LEU A 50 13.50 5.91 -13.55
CA LEU A 50 12.87 6.22 -12.26
C LEU A 50 13.81 5.93 -11.09
N GLN A 51 14.94 5.25 -11.33
CA GLN A 51 15.91 4.87 -10.30
C GLN A 51 17.34 4.68 -10.83
N ALA A 52 18.35 4.74 -9.96
CA ALA A 52 19.74 4.52 -10.35
C ALA A 52 20.02 3.16 -11.01
N ASP A 53 19.28 2.12 -10.60
CA ASP A 53 19.31 0.78 -11.18
C ASP A 53 17.90 0.43 -11.68
N GLY A 54 17.75 0.35 -13.01
CA GLY A 54 16.47 0.11 -13.67
C GLY A 54 15.99 -1.34 -13.57
N GLU A 55 16.90 -2.29 -13.36
CA GLU A 55 16.58 -3.71 -13.20
C GLU A 55 16.62 -4.17 -11.73
N GLY A 56 17.28 -3.40 -10.88
CA GLY A 56 17.31 -3.63 -9.44
C GLY A 56 15.96 -3.41 -8.78
N THR A 57 15.72 -4.09 -7.64
CA THR A 57 14.44 -4.00 -6.91
C THR A 57 14.50 -3.14 -5.65
N GLN A 58 15.71 -2.97 -5.09
CA GLN A 58 16.00 -2.22 -3.87
C GLN A 58 15.76 -0.72 -4.06
N GLY A 59 15.46 0.01 -2.98
CA GLY A 59 15.26 1.46 -2.98
C GLY A 59 13.80 1.88 -3.17
N LEU A 60 13.59 3.16 -3.50
CA LEU A 60 12.28 3.77 -3.70
C LEU A 60 12.08 4.04 -5.19
N THR A 61 10.99 3.54 -5.75
CA THR A 61 10.56 3.81 -7.12
C THR A 61 9.17 4.43 -7.09
N LEU A 62 9.03 5.60 -7.71
CA LEU A 62 7.75 6.27 -7.90
C LEU A 62 7.33 6.07 -9.36
N PHE A 63 6.23 5.35 -9.59
CA PHE A 63 5.71 5.10 -10.93
C PHE A 63 4.67 6.17 -11.27
N PRO A 64 5.01 7.17 -12.10
CA PRO A 64 4.06 8.19 -12.49
C PRO A 64 2.93 7.58 -13.31
N LYS A 65 1.77 8.23 -13.30
CA LYS A 65 0.63 7.82 -14.11
C LYS A 65 0.81 8.29 -15.56
N VAL A 66 0.39 7.47 -16.52
CA VAL A 66 0.37 7.90 -17.94
C VAL A 66 -0.56 9.11 -18.11
N GLY A 67 -0.08 10.13 -18.84
CA GLY A 67 -0.75 11.43 -18.99
C GLY A 67 -0.51 12.42 -17.85
N SER A 68 0.26 12.04 -16.82
CA SER A 68 0.65 12.97 -15.75
C SER A 68 1.90 13.78 -16.12
N LEU A 69 2.11 14.89 -15.42
CA LEU A 69 3.29 15.74 -15.60
C LEU A 69 4.45 15.25 -14.74
N VAL A 70 5.65 15.27 -15.34
CA VAL A 70 6.93 14.97 -14.69
C VAL A 70 7.96 16.05 -14.99
N ILE A 71 8.96 16.17 -14.11
CA ILE A 71 10.18 16.92 -14.39
C ILE A 71 11.30 15.92 -14.66
N VAL A 72 11.86 15.97 -15.86
CA VAL A 72 12.96 15.12 -16.30
C VAL A 72 14.23 15.95 -16.42
N GLY A 73 15.33 15.47 -15.84
CA GLY A 73 16.67 15.99 -16.09
C GLY A 73 17.36 15.22 -17.20
N LEU A 74 17.90 15.93 -18.20
CA LEU A 74 18.77 15.34 -19.22
C LEU A 74 20.22 15.38 -18.72
N VAL A 75 20.89 14.23 -18.72
CA VAL A 75 22.29 14.11 -18.28
C VAL A 75 23.21 14.43 -19.46
N ASP A 76 24.21 15.30 -19.23
CA ASP A 76 25.14 15.72 -20.29
C ASP A 76 25.93 14.51 -20.84
N GLY A 77 25.98 14.38 -22.17
CA GLY A 77 26.64 13.27 -22.87
C GLY A 77 25.91 11.92 -22.83
N GLY A 78 24.70 11.83 -22.27
CA GLY A 78 23.88 10.62 -22.24
C GLY A 78 22.58 10.76 -23.03
N GLU A 79 22.08 9.64 -23.56
CA GLU A 79 20.74 9.56 -24.18
C GLU A 79 19.63 9.34 -23.14
N ALA A 80 19.99 9.07 -21.88
CA ALA A 80 19.05 8.73 -20.81
C ALA A 80 18.62 9.96 -19.99
N GLY A 81 17.31 10.16 -19.84
CA GLY A 81 16.73 11.10 -18.88
C GLY A 81 16.63 10.50 -17.48
N VAL A 82 16.58 11.34 -16.45
CA VAL A 82 16.23 10.94 -15.08
C VAL A 82 14.94 11.65 -14.66
N THR A 83 13.97 10.90 -14.16
CA THR A 83 12.75 11.46 -13.60
C THR A 83 13.03 11.99 -12.20
N LEU A 84 12.84 13.28 -11.98
CA LEU A 84 13.15 13.94 -10.71
C LEU A 84 11.91 14.11 -9.84
N LEU A 85 10.79 14.50 -10.46
CA LEU A 85 9.53 14.78 -9.79
C LEU A 85 8.37 14.30 -10.67
N SER A 86 7.30 13.86 -10.02
CA SER A 86 6.07 13.39 -10.65
C SER A 86 4.87 14.00 -9.94
N ASP A 87 3.87 14.45 -10.69
CA ASP A 87 2.64 15.05 -10.16
C ASP A 87 1.66 13.98 -9.63
N GLU A 88 1.26 13.03 -10.49
CA GLU A 88 0.41 11.90 -10.14
C GLU A 88 1.15 10.57 -10.26
N LEU A 89 0.90 9.66 -9.31
CA LEU A 89 1.49 8.31 -9.30
C LEU A 89 0.40 7.24 -9.47
N ASP A 90 0.71 6.22 -10.28
CA ASP A 90 -0.08 4.99 -10.35
C ASP A 90 0.35 3.99 -9.27
N ALA A 91 1.63 4.00 -8.91
CA ALA A 91 2.16 3.19 -7.83
C ALA A 91 3.43 3.77 -7.20
N LEU A 92 3.72 3.29 -6.00
CA LEU A 92 4.99 3.46 -5.32
C LEU A 92 5.47 2.10 -4.85
N GLU A 93 6.76 1.83 -5.04
CA GLU A 93 7.43 0.66 -4.48
C GLU A 93 8.62 1.10 -3.63
N LEU A 94 8.73 0.55 -2.43
CA LEU A 94 9.89 0.67 -1.56
C LEU A 94 10.37 -0.73 -1.20
N GLN A 95 11.66 -1.00 -1.41
CA GLN A 95 12.30 -2.21 -0.91
C GLN A 95 13.59 -1.89 -0.16
N ILE A 96 13.73 -2.42 1.05
CA ILE A 96 14.94 -2.32 1.88
C ILE A 96 15.28 -3.73 2.39
N GLY A 97 16.28 -4.36 1.78
CA GLY A 97 16.57 -5.77 2.02
C GLY A 97 15.36 -6.63 1.64
N ASP A 98 14.84 -7.37 2.64
CA ASP A 98 13.69 -8.26 2.48
C ASP A 98 12.34 -7.56 2.74
N GLN A 99 12.35 -6.31 3.23
CA GLN A 99 11.13 -5.57 3.51
C GLN A 99 10.65 -4.86 2.25
N ARG A 100 9.37 -5.05 1.90
CA ARG A 100 8.74 -4.41 0.73
C ARG A 100 7.45 -3.69 1.13
N ILE A 101 7.27 -2.50 0.59
CA ILE A 101 6.02 -1.74 0.64
C ILE A 101 5.63 -1.40 -0.79
N GLU A 102 4.42 -1.77 -1.19
CA GLU A 102 3.82 -1.36 -2.45
C GLU A 102 2.54 -0.58 -2.15
N VAL A 103 2.39 0.58 -2.78
CA VAL A 103 1.18 1.40 -2.70
C VAL A 103 0.64 1.57 -4.11
N THR A 104 -0.64 1.26 -4.30
CA THR A 104 -1.37 1.44 -5.55
C THR A 104 -2.73 2.07 -5.27
N LYS A 105 -3.50 2.38 -6.31
CA LYS A 105 -4.91 2.77 -6.17
C LYS A 105 -5.77 1.75 -5.41
N ASP A 106 -5.36 0.48 -5.40
CA ASP A 106 -6.13 -0.60 -4.79
C ASP A 106 -5.88 -0.73 -3.30
N GLY A 107 -4.72 -0.27 -2.81
CA GLY A 107 -4.34 -0.32 -1.40
C GLY A 107 -2.84 -0.32 -1.15
N ILE A 108 -2.46 -0.71 0.07
CA ILE A 108 -1.10 -0.87 0.56
C ILE A 108 -0.82 -2.36 0.76
N THR A 109 0.30 -2.85 0.22
CA THR A 109 0.77 -4.22 0.41
C THR A 109 2.14 -4.18 1.09
N LEU A 110 2.23 -4.77 2.28
CA LEU A 110 3.46 -4.97 3.03
C LEU A 110 3.93 -6.41 2.78
N ASN A 111 5.22 -6.61 2.50
CA ASN A 111 5.86 -7.92 2.39
C ASN A 111 5.05 -8.94 1.55
N GLU A 112 4.57 -8.51 0.38
CA GLU A 112 3.78 -9.33 -0.58
C GLU A 112 2.33 -9.66 -0.15
N GLY A 113 1.88 -9.25 1.04
CA GLY A 113 0.46 -9.34 1.44
C GLY A 113 -0.04 -10.78 1.66
N LYS A 114 0.86 -11.75 1.84
CA LYS A 114 0.53 -13.18 1.95
C LYS A 114 -0.18 -13.54 3.26
N LEU A 115 -0.01 -12.72 4.30
CA LEU A 115 -0.68 -12.87 5.58
C LEU A 115 -2.04 -12.18 5.60
N GLY A 116 -2.59 -11.72 4.47
CA GLY A 116 -3.95 -11.19 4.38
C GLY A 116 -4.07 -9.74 4.86
N GLY A 117 -5.29 -9.32 5.17
CA GLY A 117 -5.57 -7.94 5.57
C GLY A 117 -5.05 -7.63 6.96
N LEU A 118 -4.62 -6.40 7.20
CA LEU A 118 -4.20 -5.94 8.52
C LEU A 118 -5.37 -6.09 9.51
N ILE A 119 -5.08 -6.56 10.72
CA ILE A 119 -6.13 -6.85 11.72
C ILE A 119 -6.74 -5.54 12.25
N ASN A 120 -8.05 -5.38 12.08
CA ASN A 120 -8.83 -4.35 12.74
C ASN A 120 -9.04 -4.72 14.21
N ILE A 121 -8.19 -4.17 15.08
CA ILE A 121 -8.19 -4.52 16.50
C ILE A 121 -9.54 -4.24 17.17
N ALA A 122 -10.25 -3.18 16.78
CA ALA A 122 -11.57 -2.85 17.32
C ALA A 122 -12.63 -3.90 16.99
N ASP A 123 -12.65 -4.39 15.75
CA ASP A 123 -13.58 -5.45 15.31
C ASP A 123 -13.26 -6.76 16.02
N LEU A 124 -11.97 -7.11 16.12
CA LEU A 124 -11.53 -8.30 16.85
C LEU A 124 -11.91 -8.22 18.34
N THR A 125 -11.68 -7.08 18.98
CA THR A 125 -12.10 -6.84 20.37
C THR A 125 -13.62 -6.96 20.53
N SER A 126 -14.41 -6.49 19.58
CA SER A 126 -15.88 -6.65 19.61
C SER A 126 -16.29 -8.13 19.56
N LYS A 127 -15.62 -8.93 18.73
CA LYS A 127 -15.83 -10.39 18.69
C LYS A 127 -15.44 -11.04 20.01
N LEU A 128 -14.30 -10.67 20.61
CA LEU A 128 -13.87 -11.17 21.92
C LEU A 128 -14.87 -10.81 23.03
N ASN A 129 -15.27 -9.54 23.12
CA ASN A 129 -16.28 -9.07 24.08
C ASN A 129 -17.63 -9.79 23.93
N THR A 130 -17.95 -10.29 22.73
CA THR A 130 -19.16 -11.09 22.51
C THR A 130 -19.02 -12.47 23.16
N LEU A 131 -17.86 -13.13 23.00
CA LEU A 131 -17.56 -14.41 23.67
C LEU A 131 -17.50 -14.25 25.20
N GLU A 132 -16.88 -13.17 25.67
CA GLU A 132 -16.78 -12.90 27.12
C GLU A 132 -18.17 -12.68 27.74
N ARG A 133 -19.06 -11.94 27.06
CA ARG A 133 -20.44 -11.75 27.52
C ARG A 133 -21.23 -13.05 27.52
N ASP A 134 -21.11 -13.87 26.48
CA ASP A 134 -21.77 -15.19 26.41
C ASP A 134 -21.31 -16.09 27.57
N LEU A 135 -20.00 -16.17 27.80
CA LEU A 135 -19.43 -16.95 28.90
C LEU A 135 -19.87 -16.43 30.28
N ASN A 136 -19.94 -15.11 30.46
CA ASN A 136 -20.43 -14.51 31.70
C ASN A 136 -21.92 -14.78 31.91
N ALA A 137 -22.74 -14.83 30.85
CA ALA A 137 -24.14 -15.23 30.94
C ALA A 137 -24.29 -16.69 31.40
N LEU A 138 -23.47 -17.61 30.88
CA LEU A 138 -23.42 -18.99 31.37
C LEU A 138 -23.02 -19.07 32.85
N LYS A 139 -21.93 -18.39 33.24
CA LYS A 139 -21.47 -18.37 34.63
C LYS A 139 -22.57 -17.87 35.56
N GLN A 140 -23.31 -16.83 35.16
CA GLN A 140 -24.42 -16.29 35.93
C GLN A 140 -25.59 -17.27 36.05
N ALA A 141 -25.93 -17.97 34.96
CA ALA A 141 -26.99 -18.99 34.97
C ALA A 141 -26.63 -20.15 35.92
N LEU A 142 -25.36 -20.59 35.92
CA LEU A 142 -24.89 -21.66 36.80
C LEU A 142 -24.74 -21.22 38.26
N SER A 143 -24.30 -19.99 38.52
CA SER A 143 -24.12 -19.48 39.88
C SER A 143 -25.44 -19.15 40.59
N SER A 144 -26.48 -18.79 39.83
CA SER A 144 -27.82 -18.50 40.38
C SER A 144 -28.73 -19.73 40.48
N TRP A 145 -28.36 -20.84 39.85
CA TRP A 145 -29.15 -22.07 39.90
C TRP A 145 -29.09 -22.71 41.29
N THR A 146 -30.25 -23.17 41.79
CA THR A 146 -30.37 -23.95 43.03
C THR A 146 -30.83 -25.37 42.71
N PRO A 147 -30.09 -26.43 43.15
CA PRO A 147 -30.50 -27.81 42.92
C PRO A 147 -31.84 -28.13 43.59
N VAL A 148 -32.73 -28.81 42.86
CA VAL A 148 -34.01 -29.30 43.40
C VAL A 148 -33.90 -30.82 43.59
N PRO A 149 -34.13 -31.36 44.80
CA PRO A 149 -34.05 -32.79 45.04
C PRO A 149 -34.97 -33.60 44.12
N GLN A 150 -34.46 -34.70 43.56
CA GLN A 150 -35.22 -35.66 42.74
C GLN A 150 -35.84 -35.07 41.46
N ASP A 151 -35.41 -33.89 41.00
CA ASP A 151 -35.98 -33.23 39.81
C ASP A 151 -35.38 -33.68 38.48
N GLY A 152 -34.36 -34.55 38.50
CA GLY A 152 -33.67 -35.03 37.30
C GLY A 152 -32.96 -33.93 36.49
N GLY A 153 -32.65 -32.78 37.11
CA GLY A 153 -31.98 -31.65 36.45
C GLY A 153 -32.91 -30.71 35.68
N VAL A 154 -34.23 -30.81 35.86
CA VAL A 154 -35.20 -29.93 35.21
C VAL A 154 -34.96 -28.46 35.57
N ALA A 155 -34.64 -28.16 36.84
CA ALA A 155 -34.36 -26.80 37.27
C ALA A 155 -33.10 -26.23 36.57
N LEU A 156 -32.03 -27.03 36.44
CA LEU A 156 -30.81 -26.62 35.75
C LEU A 156 -31.09 -26.37 34.27
N LYS A 157 -31.81 -27.29 33.61
CA LYS A 157 -32.18 -27.16 32.20
C LYS A 157 -32.94 -25.86 31.94
N ALA A 158 -33.86 -25.49 32.84
CA ALA A 158 -34.58 -24.23 32.75
C ALA A 158 -33.65 -23.02 32.93
N SER A 159 -32.73 -23.05 33.91
CA SER A 159 -31.79 -21.96 34.19
C SER A 159 -30.84 -21.66 33.01
N VAL A 160 -30.35 -22.69 32.31
CA VAL A 160 -29.43 -22.51 31.18
C VAL A 160 -30.12 -22.39 29.83
N ALA A 161 -31.44 -22.58 29.74
CA ALA A 161 -32.16 -22.67 28.46
C ALA A 161 -31.96 -21.44 27.57
N SER A 162 -31.97 -20.23 28.16
CA SER A 162 -31.77 -18.99 27.39
C SER A 162 -30.37 -18.90 26.79
N TRP A 163 -29.33 -19.20 27.57
CA TRP A 163 -27.95 -19.22 27.08
C TRP A 163 -27.76 -20.32 26.03
N ALA A 164 -28.24 -21.52 26.30
CA ALA A 164 -28.11 -22.66 25.39
C ALA A 164 -28.83 -22.44 24.05
N GLY A 165 -29.87 -21.61 24.02
CA GLY A 165 -30.58 -21.22 22.80
C GLY A 165 -29.86 -20.16 21.96
N GLN A 166 -28.86 -19.45 22.51
CA GLN A 166 -28.12 -18.41 21.81
C GLN A 166 -26.90 -19.01 21.10
N GLN A 167 -27.05 -19.28 19.80
CA GLN A 167 -25.93 -19.76 18.99
C GLN A 167 -25.01 -18.60 18.56
N LEU A 168 -23.73 -18.73 18.90
CA LEU A 168 -22.68 -17.85 18.43
C LEU A 168 -22.43 -18.06 16.94
N GLN A 169 -22.25 -16.97 16.21
CA GLN A 169 -21.76 -17.01 14.83
C GLN A 169 -20.24 -17.12 14.84
N LEU A 170 -19.70 -18.06 14.06
CA LEU A 170 -18.25 -18.21 13.93
C LEU A 170 -17.67 -16.98 13.24
N SER A 171 -16.68 -16.37 13.88
CA SER A 171 -15.90 -15.30 13.28
C SER A 171 -15.20 -15.80 12.02
N GLN A 172 -15.27 -15.00 10.97
CA GLN A 172 -14.52 -15.21 9.75
C GLN A 172 -13.40 -14.17 9.65
N ARG A 173 -12.31 -14.54 8.99
CA ARG A 173 -11.16 -13.67 8.79
C ARG A 173 -11.54 -12.29 8.23
N ARG A 174 -12.45 -12.26 7.27
CA ARG A 174 -13.01 -11.03 6.67
C ARG A 174 -13.80 -10.13 7.63
N ASP A 175 -14.18 -10.62 8.81
CA ASP A 175 -14.95 -9.85 9.78
C ASP A 175 -14.09 -8.83 10.55
N TYR A 176 -12.77 -8.98 10.50
CA TYR A 176 -11.83 -8.18 11.30
C TYR A 176 -10.55 -7.85 10.56
N GLU A 177 -10.53 -7.93 9.23
CA GLU A 177 -9.39 -7.58 8.40
C GLU A 177 -9.67 -6.38 7.50
N ASP A 178 -8.70 -5.48 7.41
CA ASP A 178 -8.70 -4.37 6.46
C ASP A 178 -8.53 -4.90 5.03
N THR A 179 -9.37 -4.42 4.11
CA THR A 179 -9.35 -4.86 2.70
C THR A 179 -8.37 -4.08 1.83
N LYS A 180 -7.91 -2.93 2.31
CA LYS A 180 -7.00 -1.97 1.67
C LYS A 180 -5.58 -2.06 2.16
N VAL A 181 -5.33 -2.57 3.36
CA VAL A 181 -3.97 -2.78 3.87
C VAL A 181 -3.72 -4.28 4.06
N LYS A 182 -2.74 -4.82 3.34
CA LYS A 182 -2.33 -6.23 3.41
C LYS A 182 -0.90 -6.35 3.92
N HIS A 183 -0.59 -7.45 4.59
CA HIS A 183 0.72 -7.73 5.18
C HIS A 183 1.16 -9.17 5.00
#